data_AF-A0A7W5ALS2-F1
#
_entry.id   AF-A0A7W5ALS2-F1
#
_cell.length_a   1.000
_cell.length_b   1.000
_cell.length_c   1.000
_cell.angle_alpha   90.00
_cell.angle_beta   90.00
_cell.angle_gamma   90.00
#
_symmetry.space_group_name_H-M   'P 1'
#
loop_
_entity.id
_entity.type
_entity.pdbx_description
1 polymer ?
#
loop_
_entity_poly.entity_id
_entity_poly.type
_entity_poly.pdbx_seq_one_letter_code
_entity_poly.pdbx_strand_id
1 'polypeptide(L)'
;MKVSNLLVADGRLTGFVDGERFLYGDPLLDFTSAALFRRIEDEPEHPFLQGYGEVRLDAPALRRLSLYRLHLHLLMTVEMPSRRITREAHPERYERLAELLDEELTELARPVPVA
;
A
#
# COMPACT_ATOMS: atom_id res chain seq x y z
N MET A 1 -5.43 -2.76 4.93
CA MET A 1 -6.38 -3.85 4.62
C MET A 1 -6.16 -4.39 3.20
N LYS A 2 -5.82 -5.67 3.01
CA LYS A 2 -5.69 -6.26 1.66
C LYS A 2 -7.06 -6.64 1.08
N VAL A 3 -7.24 -6.53 -0.24
CA VAL A 3 -8.50 -6.93 -0.92
C VAL A 3 -8.85 -8.40 -0.67
N SER A 4 -7.84 -9.28 -0.54
CA SER A 4 -8.03 -10.70 -0.19
C SER A 4 -8.70 -10.93 1.17
N ASN A 5 -8.77 -9.91 2.03
CA ASN A 5 -9.29 -10.00 3.39
C ASN A 5 -10.75 -9.49 3.47
N LEU A 6 -11.40 -9.26 2.33
CA LEU A 6 -12.79 -8.83 2.22
C LEU A 6 -13.70 -10.01 1.91
N LEU A 7 -14.83 -10.11 2.63
CA LEU A 7 -15.91 -11.04 2.30
C LEU A 7 -16.97 -10.31 1.48
N VAL A 8 -17.38 -10.91 0.37
CA VAL A 8 -18.38 -10.34 -0.55
C VAL A 8 -19.49 -11.36 -0.78
N ALA A 9 -20.74 -10.92 -0.63
CA ALA A 9 -21.93 -11.68 -1.01
C ALA A 9 -22.88 -10.76 -1.79
N ASP A 10 -23.44 -11.25 -2.89
CA ASP A 10 -24.37 -10.50 -3.76
C ASP A 10 -23.84 -9.12 -4.20
N GLY A 11 -22.53 -9.03 -4.45
CA GLY A 11 -21.87 -7.77 -4.83
C GLY A 11 -21.73 -6.75 -3.70
N ARG A 12 -21.99 -7.14 -2.45
CA ARG A 12 -21.87 -6.28 -1.27
C ARG A 12 -20.77 -6.80 -0.35
N LEU A 13 -20.02 -5.86 0.23
CA LEU A 13 -19.09 -6.17 1.31
C LEU A 13 -19.88 -6.64 2.54
N THR A 14 -19.61 -7.86 3.01
CA THR A 14 -20.32 -8.47 4.16
C THR A 14 -19.44 -8.63 5.39
N GLY A 15 -18.13 -8.53 5.26
CA GLY A 15 -17.24 -8.64 6.40
C GLY A 15 -15.76 -8.49 6.07
N PHE A 16 -14.96 -8.46 7.12
CA PHE A 16 -13.51 -8.44 7.08
C PHE A 16 -12.98 -9.66 7.82
N VAL A 17 -11.87 -10.21 7.33
CA VAL A 17 -11.14 -11.30 7.99
C VAL A 17 -9.68 -10.93 8.18
N ASP A 18 -8.92 -11.79 8.87
CA ASP A 18 -7.47 -11.64 9.01
C ASP A 18 -7.06 -10.28 9.62
N GLY A 19 -7.57 -10.06 10.85
CA GLY A 19 -7.36 -8.83 11.62
C GLY A 19 -6.05 -8.76 12.39
N GLU A 20 -5.09 -9.64 12.12
CA GLU A 20 -3.83 -9.75 12.89
C GLU A 20 -2.98 -8.45 12.82
N ARG A 21 -3.22 -7.60 11.82
CA ARG A 21 -2.51 -6.33 11.58
C ARG A 21 -3.39 -5.10 11.76
N PHE A 22 -4.53 -5.24 12.43
CA PHE A 22 -5.36 -4.09 12.75
C PHE A 22 -4.61 -3.21 13.75
N LEU A 23 -4.59 -1.91 13.46
CA LEU A 23 -3.97 -0.93 14.32
C LEU A 23 -4.83 0.33 14.35
N TYR A 24 -4.73 1.07 15.45
CA TYR A 24 -5.29 2.41 15.54
C TYR A 24 -4.23 3.42 15.05
N GLY A 25 -4.52 4.14 13.97
CA GLY A 25 -3.53 4.99 13.31
C GLY A 25 -4.11 5.84 12.18
N ASP A 26 -3.24 6.34 11.31
CA ASP A 26 -3.63 7.13 10.13
C ASP A 26 -4.43 6.26 9.14
N PRO A 27 -5.66 6.65 8.78
CA PRO A 27 -6.46 5.89 7.83
C PRO A 27 -5.86 5.79 6.42
N LEU A 28 -4.96 6.70 6.02
CA LEU A 28 -4.26 6.62 4.73
C LEU A 28 -3.40 5.36 4.59
N LEU A 29 -3.06 4.69 5.68
CA LEU A 29 -2.32 3.44 5.64
C LEU A 29 -3.04 2.37 4.80
N ASP A 30 -4.37 2.30 4.89
CA ASP A 30 -5.16 1.27 4.19
C ASP A 30 -5.10 1.38 2.67
N PHE A 31 -4.81 2.58 2.17
CA PHE A 31 -4.80 2.91 0.74
C PHE A 31 -3.68 2.19 0.01
N THR A 32 -2.54 1.99 0.68
CA THR A 32 -1.36 1.32 0.11
C THR A 32 -1.63 -0.15 -0.23
N SER A 33 -2.47 -0.80 0.57
CA SER A 33 -2.87 -2.20 0.34
C SER A 33 -4.04 -2.34 -0.63
N ALA A 34 -4.83 -1.27 -0.84
CA ALA A 34 -5.92 -1.27 -1.82
C ALA A 34 -5.41 -1.18 -3.27
N ALA A 35 -4.33 -0.41 -3.50
CA ALA A 35 -3.62 -0.34 -4.77
C ALA A 35 -2.23 -0.99 -4.66
N LEU A 36 -2.19 -2.28 -4.31
CA LEU A 36 -0.92 -2.99 -4.10
C LEU A 36 0.00 -2.86 -5.34
N PHE A 37 1.25 -2.46 -5.10
CA PHE A 37 2.28 -2.18 -6.13
C PHE A 37 1.95 -1.03 -7.11
N ARG A 38 0.96 -0.21 -6.79
CA ARG A 38 0.53 0.95 -7.57
C ARG A 38 0.36 2.17 -6.66
N ARG A 39 0.10 3.33 -7.27
CA ARG A 39 -0.15 4.59 -6.60
C ARG A 39 -1.63 4.92 -6.72
N ILE A 40 -2.35 4.84 -5.61
CA ILE A 40 -3.79 5.11 -5.58
C ILE A 40 -4.10 6.57 -5.96
N GLU A 41 -3.18 7.50 -5.67
CA GLU A 41 -3.28 8.91 -5.98
C GLU A 41 -3.26 9.18 -7.49
N ASP A 42 -2.74 8.25 -8.27
CA ASP A 42 -2.75 8.30 -9.74
C ASP A 42 -4.01 7.64 -10.34
N GLU A 43 -4.91 7.11 -9.49
CA GLU A 43 -6.11 6.37 -9.88
C GLU A 43 -7.40 6.97 -9.24
N PRO A 44 -7.81 8.20 -9.60
CA PRO A 44 -8.96 8.88 -8.97
C PRO A 44 -10.31 8.14 -9.15
N GLU A 45 -10.42 7.32 -10.20
CA GLU A 45 -11.60 6.49 -10.48
C GLU A 45 -11.57 5.14 -9.75
N HIS A 46 -10.53 4.85 -8.96
CA HIS A 46 -10.40 3.57 -8.29
C HIS A 46 -11.61 3.33 -7.35
N PRO A 47 -12.30 2.18 -7.43
CA PRO A 47 -13.52 1.91 -6.66
C PRO A 47 -13.32 2.06 -5.14
N PHE A 48 -12.12 1.76 -4.65
CA PHE A 48 -11.76 1.99 -3.24
C PHE A 48 -11.91 3.47 -2.85
N LEU A 49 -11.38 4.41 -3.64
CA LEU A 49 -11.49 5.84 -3.34
C LEU A 49 -12.96 6.31 -3.38
N GLN A 50 -13.69 5.87 -4.41
CA GLN A 50 -15.11 6.18 -4.56
C GLN A 50 -15.94 5.69 -3.36
N GLY A 51 -15.63 4.49 -2.83
CA GLY A 51 -16.30 3.93 -1.67
C GLY A 51 -15.82 4.49 -0.32
N TYR A 52 -14.59 5.02 -0.25
CA TYR A 52 -14.03 5.60 0.97
C TYR A 52 -14.61 6.98 1.29
N GLY A 53 -15.02 7.73 0.26
CA GLY A 53 -15.61 9.06 0.37
C GLY A 53 -14.60 10.17 0.07
N GLU A 54 -14.86 11.37 0.58
CA GLU A 54 -14.01 12.53 0.31
C GLU A 54 -12.68 12.41 1.06
N VAL A 55 -11.59 12.31 0.30
CA VAL A 55 -10.22 12.20 0.83
C VAL A 55 -9.38 13.34 0.27
N ARG A 56 -8.79 14.13 1.17
CA ARG A 56 -7.85 15.19 0.79
C ARG A 56 -6.44 14.61 0.60
N LEU A 57 -6.04 14.44 -0.66
CA LEU A 57 -4.69 14.03 -1.05
C LEU A 57 -3.79 15.25 -1.31
N ASP A 58 -3.56 16.05 -0.26
CA ASP A 58 -2.62 17.18 -0.32
C ASP A 58 -1.16 16.73 -0.17
N ALA A 59 -0.21 17.66 -0.34
CA ALA A 59 1.22 17.34 -0.27
C ALA A 59 1.63 16.58 1.02
N PRO A 60 1.16 16.95 2.23
CA PRO A 60 1.37 16.14 3.43
C PRO A 60 0.79 14.72 3.34
N ALA A 61 -0.43 14.55 2.81
CA ALA A 61 -1.04 13.24 2.63
C ALA A 61 -0.27 12.35 1.66
N LEU A 62 0.14 12.91 0.52
CA LEU A 62 0.96 12.20 -0.49
C LEU A 62 2.29 11.74 0.10
N ARG A 63 2.94 12.58 0.92
CA ARG A 63 4.19 12.19 1.59
C ARG A 63 3.98 11.05 2.59
N ARG A 64 2.87 11.03 3.31
CA ARG A 64 2.52 9.91 4.20
C ARG A 64 2.25 8.63 3.40
N LEU A 65 1.53 8.72 2.28
CA LEU A 65 1.32 7.58 1.39
C LEU A 65 2.65 6.98 0.89
N SER A 66 3.62 7.82 0.50
CA SER A 66 4.96 7.33 0.15
C SER A 66 5.67 6.63 1.31
N LEU A 67 5.63 7.19 2.51
CA LEU A 67 6.19 6.53 3.71
C LEU A 67 5.50 5.19 4.00
N TYR A 68 4.18 5.12 3.84
CA TYR A 68 3.42 3.88 4.04
C TYR A 68 3.71 2.83 2.97
N ARG A 69 3.89 3.23 1.70
CA ARG A 69 4.33 2.31 0.65
C ARG A 69 5.75 1.81 0.88
N LEU A 70 6.68 2.69 1.24
CA LEU A 70 8.04 2.31 1.63
C LEU A 70 8.01 1.27 2.77
N HIS A 71 7.22 1.54 3.82
CA HIS A 71 7.04 0.61 4.93
C HIS A 71 6.46 -0.74 4.47
N LEU A 72 5.41 -0.73 3.63
CA LEU A 72 4.79 -1.94 3.10
C LEU A 72 5.78 -2.77 2.27
N HIS A 73 6.52 -2.15 1.34
CA HIS A 73 7.50 -2.84 0.50
C HIS A 73 8.66 -3.41 1.32
N LEU A 74 9.12 -2.68 2.34
CA LEU A 74 10.14 -3.16 3.27
C LEU A 74 9.62 -4.35 4.10
N LEU A 75 8.40 -4.24 4.64
CA LEU A 75 7.74 -5.33 5.36
C LEU A 75 7.63 -6.58 4.49
N MET A 76 7.17 -6.44 3.24
CA MET A 76 7.10 -7.54 2.29
C MET A 76 8.46 -8.17 2.04
N THR A 77 9.51 -7.36 1.90
CA THR A 77 10.89 -7.83 1.71
C THR A 77 11.38 -8.66 2.90
N VAL A 78 11.13 -8.19 4.13
CA VAL A 78 11.53 -8.88 5.36
C VAL A 78 10.72 -10.17 5.60
N GLU A 79 9.44 -10.19 5.18
CA GLU A 79 8.57 -11.35 5.36
C GLU A 79 8.76 -12.45 4.29
N MET A 80 9.35 -12.16 3.13
CA MET A 80 9.49 -13.16 2.05
C MET A 80 10.15 -14.47 2.53
N PRO A 81 11.29 -14.46 3.26
CA PRO A 81 11.93 -15.69 3.71
C PRO A 81 11.05 -16.53 4.64
N SER A 82 10.32 -15.91 5.57
CA SER A 82 9.43 -16.65 6.49
C SER A 82 8.23 -17.28 5.77
N ARG A 83 7.87 -16.73 4.60
CA ARG A 83 6.85 -17.25 3.68
C ARG A 83 7.40 -18.25 2.66
N ARG A 84 8.64 -18.70 2.80
CA ARG A 84 9.36 -19.60 1.86
C ARG A 84 9.50 -19.01 0.45
N ILE A 85 9.47 -17.69 0.32
CA ILE A 85 9.80 -16.99 -0.91
C ILE A 85 11.28 -16.62 -0.80
N THR A 86 12.15 -17.30 -1.54
CA THR A 86 13.59 -17.02 -1.52
C THR A 86 14.03 -16.28 -2.77
N ARG A 87 15.17 -15.60 -2.70
CA ARG A 87 15.73 -14.85 -3.83
C ARG A 87 16.10 -15.78 -4.99
N GLU A 88 16.52 -17.00 -4.69
CA GLU A 88 16.91 -18.00 -5.68
C GLU A 88 15.69 -18.55 -6.43
N ALA A 89 14.58 -18.76 -5.74
CA ALA A 89 13.35 -19.32 -6.32
C ALA A 89 12.46 -18.26 -6.98
N HIS A 90 12.52 -17.01 -6.50
CA HIS A 90 11.66 -15.91 -6.95
C HIS A 90 12.45 -14.60 -7.14
N PRO A 91 13.51 -14.59 -7.97
CA PRO A 91 14.34 -13.41 -8.17
C PRO A 91 13.54 -12.19 -8.63
N GLU A 92 12.52 -12.38 -9.46
CA GLU A 92 11.66 -11.33 -9.99
C GLU A 92 10.89 -10.58 -8.90
N ARG A 93 10.51 -11.26 -7.81
CA ARG A 93 9.80 -10.62 -6.70
C ARG A 93 10.71 -9.73 -5.89
N TYR A 94 11.96 -10.16 -5.70
CA TYR A 94 12.97 -9.39 -4.99
C TYR A 94 13.39 -8.16 -5.81
N GLU A 95 13.60 -8.33 -7.10
CA GLU A 95 13.92 -7.23 -8.03
C GLU A 95 12.79 -6.21 -8.05
N ARG A 96 11.53 -6.65 -8.23
CA ARG A 96 10.40 -5.73 -8.26
C ARG A 96 10.21 -4.97 -6.94
N LEU A 97 10.39 -5.61 -5.79
CA LEU A 97 10.30 -4.93 -4.51
C LEU A 97 11.45 -3.95 -4.28
N ALA A 98 12.66 -4.25 -4.78
CA ALA A 98 13.79 -3.33 -4.73
C ALA A 98 13.52 -2.07 -5.59
N GLU A 99 13.03 -2.25 -6.82
CA GLU A 99 12.63 -1.13 -7.69
C GLU A 99 11.59 -0.24 -7.01
N LEU A 100 10.53 -0.84 -6.45
CA LEU A 100 9.48 -0.11 -5.75
C LEU A 100 9.97 0.61 -4.49
N LEU A 101 10.99 0.08 -3.80
CA LEU A 101 11.64 0.78 -2.68
C LEU A 101 12.44 1.99 -3.17
N ASP A 102 13.22 1.83 -4.25
CA ASP A 102 14.02 2.90 -4.84
C ASP A 102 13.14 4.03 -5.40
N GLU A 103 11.99 3.70 -6.01
CA GLU A 103 10.98 4.66 -6.45
C GLU A 103 10.47 5.52 -5.28
N GLU A 104 10.13 4.89 -4.14
CA GLU A 104 9.64 5.61 -2.96
C GLU A 104 10.73 6.42 -2.27
N LEU A 105 11.97 5.91 -2.19
CA LEU A 105 13.12 6.69 -1.68
C LEU A 105 13.39 7.92 -2.55
N THR A 106 13.31 7.78 -3.87
CA THR A 106 13.46 8.87 -4.82
C THR A 106 12.38 9.93 -4.63
N GLU A 107 11.12 9.51 -4.46
CA GLU A 107 10.01 10.42 -4.19
C GLU A 107 10.21 11.18 -2.87
N LEU A 108 10.57 10.48 -1.80
CA LEU A 108 10.74 11.06 -0.46
C LEU A 108 11.95 11.99 -0.34
N ALA A 109 12.94 11.82 -1.21
CA ALA A 109 14.11 12.70 -1.32
C ALA A 109 13.77 14.04 -2.00
N ARG A 110 12.64 14.15 -2.70
CA ARG A 110 12.20 15.42 -3.28
C ARG A 110 11.88 16.42 -2.18
N PRO A 111 12.29 17.69 -2.32
CA PRO A 111 11.97 18.72 -1.35
C PRO A 111 10.46 18.93 -1.28
N VAL A 112 9.93 19.06 -0.07
CA VAL A 112 8.52 19.42 0.13
C VAL A 112 8.36 20.85 -0.35
N PRO A 113 7.43 21.13 -1.29
CA PRO A 113 7.13 22.50 -1.67
C PRO A 113 6.71 23.29 -0.42
N VAL A 114 7.47 24.33 -0.08
CA VAL A 114 7.05 25.26 0.96
C VAL A 114 5.97 26.13 0.33
N ALA A 115 4.77 26.09 0.91
CA ALA A 115 3.62 26.90 0.48
C ALA A 115 3.85 28.40 0.75
#